data_AF-A0A4Q7BPB6-F1
#
_entry.id   AF-A0A4Q7BPB6-F1
#
_cell.length_a   1.000
_cell.length_b   1.000
_cell.length_c   1.000
_cell.angle_alpha   90.00
_cell.angle_beta   90.00
_cell.angle_gamma   90.00
#
_symmetry.space_group_name_H-M   'P 1'
#
loop_
_entity.id
_entity.type
_entity.pdbx_description
1 polymer ?
#
loop_
_entity_poly.entity_id
_entity_poly.type
_entity_poly.pdbx_seq_one_letter_code
_entity_poly.pdbx_strand_id
1 'polypeptide(L)'
;MDINLDTLLEPISEEHPCGDDFSFSNDFHDIKKARTHDDPLLDQGDWVAEPKQADWSFVADKTVQLLSEKTKDIRLLTWLTEAWANLYGFEGLIKGLELSHRVLEQYWLKLHPEIEDDDLDQRLGLLQGFTTQLPNLIKNVPLINIQPYYSLAQYESFLHLQNTRRKQAEDSDSVEASIELDQFNQALFNTSRTFQYQSYQQFQEILQHWNIIKQVLDALMELEAPSFASIDSQLENIQMNLKKIYKAESFGSTTHVAATEDNPVQANPVATNENLAHPIVQQAQGFQPQPQSHLQNREQAMRVLQDIADYFQTNEPHSPVSYMLQKTIKWSQMPLHEWLTQVIKNENPLDSIQELLGVNQNNESSEW
;
A
#
# COMPACT_ATOMS: atom_id res chain seq x y z
N MET A 1 4.69 19.60 -9.46
CA MET A 1 5.57 20.17 -10.50
C MET A 1 5.00 19.71 -11.83
N ASP A 2 4.85 20.57 -12.84
CA ASP A 2 4.11 20.16 -14.04
C ASP A 2 5.01 19.40 -15.02
N ILE A 3 5.15 18.08 -14.80
CA ILE A 3 5.82 17.17 -15.73
C ILE A 3 4.87 16.98 -16.92
N ASN A 4 5.13 17.70 -18.01
CA ASN A 4 4.38 17.55 -19.26
C ASN A 4 4.91 16.34 -20.06
N LEU A 5 4.03 15.40 -20.37
CA LEU A 5 4.36 14.19 -21.11
C LEU A 5 4.18 14.33 -22.63
N ASP A 6 3.50 15.38 -23.11
CA ASP A 6 3.09 15.51 -24.51
C ASP A 6 4.30 15.44 -25.46
N THR A 7 5.37 16.18 -25.16
CA THR A 7 6.60 16.18 -25.95
C THR A 7 7.33 14.84 -25.93
N LEU A 8 7.15 14.03 -24.89
CA LEU A 8 7.74 12.70 -24.78
C LEU A 8 6.94 11.64 -25.54
N LEU A 9 5.68 11.93 -25.87
CA LEU A 9 4.77 11.06 -26.62
C LEU A 9 4.70 11.40 -28.12
N GLU A 10 5.30 12.52 -28.54
CA GLU A 10 5.46 12.86 -29.95
C GLU A 10 6.44 11.90 -30.65
N PRO A 11 6.18 11.52 -31.91
CA PRO A 11 7.13 10.71 -32.68
C PRO A 11 8.42 11.50 -32.93
N ILE A 12 9.57 10.83 -32.92
CA ILE A 12 10.87 11.47 -33.21
C ILE A 12 10.89 12.07 -34.63
N SER A 13 10.31 11.36 -35.59
CA SER A 13 10.07 11.83 -36.96
C SER A 13 8.93 11.06 -37.61
N GLU A 14 8.40 11.55 -38.74
CA GLU A 14 7.34 10.85 -39.49
C GLU A 14 7.82 9.49 -40.03
N GLU A 15 9.06 9.41 -40.50
CA GLU A 15 9.64 8.20 -41.09
C GLU A 15 10.11 7.21 -40.00
N HIS A 16 10.76 7.73 -38.96
CA HIS A 16 11.30 6.96 -37.83
C HIS A 16 10.69 7.44 -36.52
N PRO A 17 9.45 7.01 -36.17
CA PRO A 17 8.74 7.50 -34.99
C PRO A 17 9.43 7.17 -33.66
N CYS A 18 10.22 6.10 -33.61
CA CYS A 18 11.02 5.71 -32.44
C CYS A 18 12.50 6.11 -32.53
N GLY A 19 12.91 6.78 -33.61
CA GLY A 19 14.31 7.14 -33.85
C GLY A 19 15.26 5.93 -33.94
N ASP A 20 16.54 6.15 -33.64
CA ASP A 20 17.60 5.14 -33.76
C ASP A 20 17.82 4.37 -32.44
N ASP A 21 18.47 3.20 -32.51
CA ASP A 21 18.93 2.50 -31.30
C ASP A 21 20.19 3.19 -30.73
N PHE A 22 20.09 3.63 -29.48
CA PHE A 22 21.17 4.31 -28.75
C PHE A 22 21.91 3.39 -27.77
N SER A 23 21.71 2.07 -27.81
CA SER A 23 22.34 1.06 -26.92
C SER A 23 23.82 1.27 -26.65
N PHE A 24 24.59 1.64 -27.68
CA PHE A 24 26.05 1.80 -27.63
C PHE A 24 26.52 3.26 -27.62
N SER A 25 25.59 4.20 -27.46
CA SER A 25 25.90 5.63 -27.41
C SER A 25 26.63 6.01 -26.11
N ASN A 26 27.43 7.07 -26.18
CA ASN A 26 28.00 7.69 -24.98
C ASN A 26 26.91 8.19 -24.03
N ASP A 27 25.78 8.66 -24.57
CA ASP A 27 24.66 9.16 -23.78
C ASP A 27 24.07 8.05 -22.88
N PHE A 28 23.87 6.83 -23.40
CA PHE A 28 23.44 5.68 -22.60
C PHE A 28 24.49 5.28 -21.54
N HIS A 29 25.77 5.37 -21.89
CA HIS A 29 26.85 5.12 -20.93
C HIS A 29 26.84 6.14 -19.79
N ASP A 30 26.70 7.42 -20.12
CA ASP A 30 26.68 8.51 -19.14
C ASP A 30 25.48 8.40 -18.20
N ILE A 31 24.28 8.05 -18.72
CA ILE A 31 23.10 7.80 -17.88
C ILE A 31 23.35 6.63 -16.92
N LYS A 32 23.85 5.48 -17.42
CA LYS A 32 24.16 4.33 -16.56
C LYS A 32 25.18 4.69 -15.47
N LYS A 33 26.20 5.46 -15.83
CA LYS A 33 27.23 5.92 -14.89
C LYS A 33 26.65 6.86 -13.83
N ALA A 34 25.76 7.77 -14.21
CA ALA A 34 25.13 8.74 -13.32
C ALA A 34 24.12 8.08 -12.35
N ARG A 35 23.49 6.96 -12.73
CA ARG A 35 22.61 6.17 -11.86
C ARG A 35 23.35 5.37 -10.77
N THR A 36 24.65 5.14 -10.94
CA THR A 36 25.41 4.32 -10.00
C THR A 36 25.68 5.11 -8.72
N HIS A 37 25.31 4.53 -7.58
CA HIS A 37 25.71 5.01 -6.26
C HIS A 37 26.40 3.88 -5.48
N ASP A 38 27.27 4.25 -4.55
CA ASP A 38 27.88 3.29 -3.62
C ASP A 38 26.92 3.02 -2.46
N ASP A 39 26.98 1.81 -1.89
CA ASP A 39 26.24 1.47 -0.68
C ASP A 39 26.97 2.05 0.55
N PRO A 40 26.35 2.99 1.28
CA PRO A 40 26.98 3.60 2.46
C PRO A 40 27.18 2.63 3.63
N LEU A 41 26.56 1.44 3.60
CA LEU A 41 26.72 0.41 4.63
C LEU A 41 27.93 -0.50 4.39
N LEU A 42 28.57 -0.43 3.22
CA LEU A 42 29.78 -1.21 2.93
C LEU A 42 31.02 -0.54 3.53
N ASP A 43 31.80 -1.32 4.28
CA ASP A 43 33.09 -0.89 4.81
C ASP A 43 34.07 -0.62 3.65
N GLN A 44 34.50 0.63 3.50
CA GLN A 44 35.44 1.07 2.46
C GLN A 44 36.89 0.67 2.77
N GLY A 45 37.15 0.09 3.96
CA GLY A 45 38.49 -0.22 4.43
C GLY A 45 39.36 1.03 4.57
N ASP A 46 40.68 0.89 4.42
CA ASP A 46 41.65 1.99 4.60
C ASP A 46 41.63 3.06 3.50
N TRP A 47 40.81 2.90 2.44
CA TRP A 47 40.68 3.84 1.34
C TRP A 47 39.34 4.59 1.44
N VAL A 48 39.34 5.71 2.16
CA VAL A 48 38.17 6.60 2.27
C VAL A 48 38.04 7.40 0.98
N ALA A 49 37.15 6.98 0.10
CA ALA A 49 36.70 7.78 -1.04
C ALA A 49 35.32 8.37 -0.71
N GLU A 50 35.02 9.58 -1.22
CA GLU A 50 33.64 10.07 -1.11
C GLU A 50 32.71 9.08 -1.82
N PRO A 51 31.68 8.55 -1.14
CA PRO A 51 30.76 7.58 -1.73
C PRO A 51 30.14 8.18 -2.98
N LYS A 52 30.20 7.47 -4.10
CA LYS A 52 29.58 7.92 -5.33
C LYS A 52 28.07 8.06 -5.09
N GLN A 53 27.53 9.24 -5.35
CA GLN A 53 26.09 9.49 -5.31
C GLN A 53 25.53 9.50 -6.72
N ALA A 54 24.30 9.02 -6.86
CA ALA A 54 23.59 9.10 -8.14
C ALA A 54 23.18 10.54 -8.44
N ASP A 55 23.36 10.98 -9.68
CA ASP A 55 22.90 12.28 -10.16
C ASP A 55 21.55 12.12 -10.87
N TRP A 56 20.48 12.08 -10.08
CA TRP A 56 19.13 11.88 -10.60
C TRP A 56 18.65 13.03 -11.49
N SER A 57 19.15 14.25 -11.27
CA SER A 57 18.80 15.40 -12.12
C SER A 57 19.39 15.22 -13.52
N PHE A 58 20.67 14.85 -13.61
CA PHE A 58 21.30 14.52 -14.88
C PHE A 58 20.59 13.35 -15.59
N VAL A 59 20.26 12.29 -14.86
CA VAL A 59 19.55 11.13 -15.43
C VAL A 59 18.20 11.57 -16.01
N ALA A 60 17.41 12.35 -15.27
CA ALA A 60 16.12 12.82 -15.74
C ALA A 60 16.24 13.71 -16.99
N ASP A 61 17.09 14.74 -16.94
CA ASP A 61 17.26 15.70 -18.02
C ASP A 61 17.76 15.02 -19.30
N LYS A 62 18.77 14.16 -19.17
CA LYS A 62 19.36 13.47 -20.32
C LYS A 62 18.39 12.46 -20.92
N THR A 63 17.63 11.76 -20.09
CA THR A 63 16.63 10.79 -20.56
C THR A 63 15.46 11.47 -21.25
N VAL A 64 14.97 12.61 -20.72
CA VAL A 64 13.95 13.45 -21.36
C VAL A 64 14.44 13.96 -22.72
N GLN A 65 15.69 14.41 -22.80
CA GLN A 65 16.27 14.83 -24.08
C GLN A 65 16.28 13.69 -25.11
N LEU A 66 16.77 12.50 -24.72
CA LEU A 66 16.82 11.36 -25.64
C LEU A 66 15.42 10.91 -26.07
N LEU A 67 14.47 10.80 -25.14
CA LEU A 67 13.09 10.41 -25.41
C LEU A 67 12.36 11.41 -26.31
N SER A 68 12.65 12.71 -26.21
CA SER A 68 12.00 13.72 -27.05
C SER A 68 12.65 13.88 -28.43
N GLU A 69 13.97 13.72 -28.55
CA GLU A 69 14.70 14.13 -29.75
C GLU A 69 15.34 12.99 -30.56
N LYS A 70 15.58 11.83 -29.94
CA LYS A 70 16.52 10.83 -30.48
C LYS A 70 15.98 9.41 -30.58
N THR A 71 15.36 8.89 -29.52
CA THR A 71 15.04 7.47 -29.42
C THR A 71 13.90 7.20 -28.44
N LYS A 72 13.00 6.27 -28.79
CA LYS A 72 12.01 5.73 -27.86
C LYS A 72 12.46 4.33 -27.45
N ASP A 73 12.80 4.15 -26.17
CA ASP A 73 13.43 2.94 -25.68
C ASP A 73 12.89 2.53 -24.30
N ILE A 74 12.59 1.24 -24.10
CA ILE A 74 12.06 0.70 -22.84
C ILE A 74 13.00 1.00 -21.66
N ARG A 75 14.32 0.93 -21.87
CA ARG A 75 15.33 1.19 -20.83
C ARG A 75 15.25 2.63 -20.33
N LEU A 76 15.02 3.58 -21.23
CA LEU A 76 14.87 4.99 -20.88
C LEU A 76 13.60 5.25 -20.05
N LEU A 77 12.50 4.53 -20.33
CA LEU A 77 11.27 4.62 -19.52
C LEU A 77 11.54 4.20 -18.07
N THR A 78 12.27 3.10 -17.87
CA THR A 78 12.67 2.61 -16.54
C THR A 78 13.58 3.61 -15.82
N TRP A 79 14.60 4.13 -16.50
CA TRP A 79 15.56 5.06 -15.89
C TRP A 79 14.93 6.41 -15.55
N LEU A 80 14.04 6.91 -16.40
CA LEU A 80 13.31 8.15 -16.12
C LEU A 80 12.36 7.97 -14.94
N THR A 81 11.64 6.85 -14.88
CA THR A 81 10.74 6.54 -13.76
C THR A 81 11.51 6.48 -12.44
N GLU A 82 12.69 5.85 -12.42
CA GLU A 82 13.56 5.84 -11.25
C GLU A 82 14.06 7.25 -10.88
N ALA A 83 14.53 8.04 -11.84
CA ALA A 83 15.02 9.39 -11.57
C ALA A 83 13.90 10.29 -11.02
N TRP A 84 12.71 10.25 -11.62
CA TRP A 84 11.56 11.00 -11.14
C TRP A 84 11.06 10.50 -9.79
N ALA A 85 11.15 9.20 -9.48
CA ALA A 85 10.86 8.69 -8.15
C ALA A 85 11.78 9.32 -7.08
N ASN A 86 13.08 9.43 -7.38
CA ASN A 86 14.06 10.00 -6.46
C ASN A 86 13.95 11.53 -6.33
N LEU A 87 13.59 12.23 -7.40
CA LEU A 87 13.47 13.69 -7.40
C LEU A 87 12.11 14.18 -6.88
N TYR A 88 11.04 13.46 -7.21
CA TYR A 88 9.66 13.94 -7.07
C TYR A 88 8.74 12.96 -6.33
N GLY A 89 9.29 11.86 -5.78
CA GLY A 89 8.54 10.91 -4.97
C GLY A 89 7.41 10.22 -5.74
N PHE A 90 6.24 10.09 -5.10
CA PHE A 90 5.08 9.44 -5.72
C PHE A 90 4.57 10.16 -6.97
N GLU A 91 4.63 11.50 -7.02
CA GLU A 91 4.22 12.27 -8.21
C GLU A 91 5.08 11.92 -9.42
N GLY A 92 6.40 11.77 -9.20
CA GLY A 92 7.33 11.33 -10.24
C GLY A 92 7.09 9.89 -10.70
N LEU A 93 6.79 8.98 -9.77
CA LEU A 93 6.43 7.59 -10.09
C LEU A 93 5.16 7.51 -10.93
N ILE A 94 4.12 8.27 -10.57
CA ILE A 94 2.86 8.35 -11.34
C ILE A 94 3.16 8.74 -12.78
N LYS A 95 3.92 9.81 -12.98
CA LYS A 95 4.26 10.31 -14.32
C LYS A 95 5.15 9.35 -15.11
N GLY A 96 6.08 8.67 -14.45
CA GLY A 96 6.91 7.64 -15.06
C GLY A 96 6.09 6.43 -15.54
N LEU A 97 5.15 5.95 -14.71
CA LEU A 97 4.24 4.85 -15.06
C LEU A 97 3.27 5.26 -16.16
N GLU A 98 2.71 6.47 -16.09
CA GLU A 98 1.83 7.06 -17.11
C GLU A 98 2.52 7.10 -18.49
N LEU A 99 3.74 7.65 -18.52
CA LEU A 99 4.56 7.69 -19.72
C LEU A 99 4.85 6.28 -20.23
N SER A 100 5.20 5.36 -19.34
CA SER A 100 5.59 4.00 -19.69
C SER A 100 4.48 3.27 -20.44
N HIS A 101 3.26 3.21 -19.90
CA HIS A 101 2.18 2.50 -20.59
C HIS A 101 1.76 3.18 -21.89
N ARG A 102 1.78 4.52 -21.95
CA ARG A 102 1.44 5.25 -23.18
C ARG A 102 2.45 5.03 -24.30
N VAL A 103 3.75 5.06 -23.99
CA VAL A 103 4.80 4.79 -24.99
C VAL A 103 4.73 3.33 -25.44
N LEU A 104 4.52 2.39 -24.52
CA LEU A 104 4.36 0.97 -24.86
C LEU A 104 3.15 0.78 -25.79
N GLU A 105 1.98 1.31 -25.44
CA GLU A 105 0.76 1.21 -26.24
C GLU A 105 0.91 1.83 -27.63
N GLN A 106 1.50 3.02 -27.72
CA GLN A 106 1.59 3.79 -28.96
C GLN A 106 2.67 3.29 -29.91
N TYR A 107 3.80 2.79 -29.37
CA TYR A 107 5.01 2.55 -30.16
C TYR A 107 5.49 1.10 -30.16
N TRP A 108 4.77 0.16 -29.52
CA TRP A 108 5.21 -1.22 -29.30
C TRP A 108 6.02 -1.80 -30.46
N LEU A 109 5.47 -1.89 -31.67
CA LEU A 109 6.14 -2.56 -32.79
C LEU A 109 7.48 -1.95 -33.21
N LYS A 110 7.68 -0.65 -33.00
CA LYS A 110 8.89 0.09 -33.43
C LYS A 110 9.78 0.52 -32.27
N LEU A 111 9.37 0.25 -31.03
CA LEU A 111 10.08 0.68 -29.82
C LEU A 111 11.44 -0.01 -29.70
N HIS A 112 12.44 0.64 -29.12
CA HIS A 112 13.73 0.01 -28.85
C HIS A 112 13.73 -0.75 -27.51
N PRO A 113 14.37 -1.93 -27.42
CA PRO A 113 14.96 -2.67 -28.53
C PRO A 113 13.89 -3.23 -29.50
N GLU A 114 14.21 -3.25 -30.79
CA GLU A 114 13.33 -3.81 -31.83
C GLU A 114 13.06 -5.30 -31.59
N ILE A 115 11.92 -5.79 -32.04
CA ILE A 115 11.59 -7.22 -32.01
C ILE A 115 12.27 -7.87 -33.22
N GLU A 116 13.19 -8.80 -32.97
CA GLU A 116 13.89 -9.57 -34.01
C GLU A 116 13.31 -10.99 -34.06
N ASP A 117 13.01 -11.51 -35.25
CA ASP A 117 12.49 -12.88 -35.46
C ASP A 117 11.26 -13.27 -34.60
N ASP A 118 10.37 -12.30 -34.33
CA ASP A 118 9.20 -12.43 -33.45
C ASP A 118 9.56 -12.83 -31.99
N ASP A 119 10.81 -12.60 -31.56
CA ASP A 119 11.30 -12.89 -30.21
C ASP A 119 11.10 -11.69 -29.25
N LEU A 120 10.33 -11.92 -28.18
CA LEU A 120 10.04 -10.92 -27.14
C LEU A 120 11.00 -10.96 -25.94
N ASP A 121 11.92 -11.93 -25.86
CA ASP A 121 12.72 -12.21 -24.66
C ASP A 121 13.48 -10.98 -24.14
N GLN A 122 14.07 -10.19 -25.05
CA GLN A 122 14.80 -8.99 -24.65
C GLN A 122 13.89 -7.96 -23.97
N ARG A 123 12.69 -7.73 -24.54
CA ARG A 123 11.73 -6.78 -23.97
C ARG A 123 11.14 -7.30 -22.67
N LEU A 124 10.82 -8.59 -22.61
CA LEU A 124 10.35 -9.27 -21.40
C LEU A 124 11.36 -9.12 -20.26
N GLY A 125 12.64 -9.35 -20.52
CA GLY A 125 13.69 -9.17 -19.52
C GLY A 125 13.80 -7.72 -19.00
N LEU A 126 13.67 -6.73 -19.89
CA LEU A 126 13.68 -5.31 -19.51
C LEU A 126 12.46 -4.91 -18.68
N LEU A 127 11.27 -5.35 -19.09
CA LEU A 127 10.02 -5.11 -18.38
C LEU A 127 10.00 -5.84 -17.02
N GLN A 128 10.53 -7.07 -16.95
CA GLN A 128 10.69 -7.80 -15.70
C GLN A 128 11.65 -7.08 -14.73
N GLY A 129 12.73 -6.50 -15.25
CA GLY A 129 13.62 -5.65 -14.47
C GLY A 129 12.88 -4.44 -13.88
N PHE A 130 12.06 -3.78 -14.69
CA PHE A 130 11.24 -2.65 -14.25
C PHE A 130 10.22 -3.05 -13.17
N THR A 131 9.46 -4.13 -13.38
CA THR A 131 8.46 -4.60 -12.41
C THR A 131 9.10 -5.05 -11.10
N THR A 132 10.29 -5.65 -11.14
CA THR A 132 11.03 -6.05 -9.94
C THR A 132 11.53 -4.83 -9.16
N GLN A 133 11.92 -3.75 -9.85
CA GLN A 133 12.43 -2.53 -9.23
C GLN A 133 11.32 -1.67 -8.60
N LEU A 134 10.13 -1.65 -9.20
CA LEU A 134 9.04 -0.72 -8.84
C LEU A 134 8.65 -0.75 -7.34
N PRO A 135 8.45 -1.91 -6.68
CA PRO A 135 8.14 -1.94 -5.25
C PRO A 135 9.22 -1.28 -4.39
N ASN A 136 10.49 -1.45 -4.73
CA ASN A 136 11.59 -0.83 -3.99
C ASN A 136 11.61 0.69 -4.17
N LEU A 137 11.32 1.20 -5.38
CA LEU A 137 11.20 2.65 -5.60
C LEU A 137 10.09 3.24 -4.74
N ILE A 138 8.92 2.60 -4.73
CA ILE A 138 7.76 3.03 -3.91
C ILE A 138 8.13 3.03 -2.42
N LYS A 139 8.80 1.99 -1.93
CA LYS A 139 9.19 1.88 -0.51
C LYS A 139 10.19 2.94 -0.08
N ASN A 140 11.01 3.45 -0.99
CA ASN A 140 12.03 4.45 -0.71
C ASN A 140 11.52 5.90 -0.81
N VAL A 141 10.30 6.13 -1.31
CA VAL A 141 9.68 7.46 -1.27
C VAL A 141 9.48 7.89 0.20
N PRO A 142 9.89 9.11 0.60
CA PRO A 142 9.64 9.64 1.93
C PRO A 142 8.15 9.73 2.25
N LEU A 143 7.75 9.16 3.39
CA LEU A 143 6.39 9.24 3.94
C LEU A 143 6.18 10.47 4.84
N ILE A 144 7.27 11.20 5.11
CA ILE A 144 7.34 12.31 6.05
C ILE A 144 8.03 13.47 5.30
N ASN A 145 7.48 14.68 5.40
CA ASN A 145 8.00 15.88 4.73
C ASN A 145 8.76 16.84 5.65
N ILE A 146 9.12 16.38 6.84
CA ILE A 146 9.90 17.08 7.85
C ILE A 146 11.09 16.19 8.21
N GLN A 147 12.28 16.77 8.32
CA GLN A 147 13.47 16.02 8.70
C GLN A 147 13.30 15.34 10.07
N PRO A 148 13.71 14.06 10.22
CA PRO A 148 14.23 13.15 9.20
C PRO A 148 13.16 12.61 8.22
N TYR A 149 13.48 12.60 6.92
CA TYR A 149 12.60 12.17 5.83
C TYR A 149 12.44 10.64 5.74
N TYR A 150 11.75 10.03 6.72
CA TYR A 150 11.65 8.57 6.73
C TYR A 150 10.78 7.98 5.61
N SER A 151 11.21 6.84 5.07
CA SER A 151 10.51 6.05 4.04
C SER A 151 9.87 4.79 4.62
N LEU A 152 9.08 4.08 3.80
CA LEU A 152 8.52 2.78 4.18
C LEU A 152 9.62 1.72 4.37
N ALA A 153 10.66 1.73 3.54
CA ALA A 153 11.79 0.81 3.66
C ALA A 153 12.47 0.93 5.03
N GLN A 154 12.67 2.17 5.51
CA GLN A 154 13.24 2.42 6.84
C GLN A 154 12.30 1.95 7.96
N TYR A 155 10.99 2.21 7.83
CA TYR A 155 10.00 1.69 8.77
C TYR A 155 10.01 0.16 8.86
N GLU A 156 10.05 -0.54 7.72
CA GLU A 156 10.13 -2.00 7.65
C GLU A 156 11.43 -2.52 8.28
N SER A 157 12.56 -1.83 8.05
CA SER A 157 13.86 -2.15 8.67
C SER A 157 13.82 -2.02 10.20
N PHE A 158 13.26 -0.92 10.73
CA PHE A 158 13.12 -0.73 12.18
C PHE A 158 12.24 -1.81 12.81
N LEU A 159 11.14 -2.20 12.15
CA LEU A 159 10.30 -3.31 12.61
C LEU A 159 11.05 -4.65 12.58
N HIS A 160 11.81 -4.92 11.53
CA HIS A 160 12.60 -6.15 11.42
C HIS A 160 13.67 -6.23 12.52
N LEU A 161 14.38 -5.13 12.76
CA LEU A 161 15.39 -5.03 13.82
C LEU A 161 14.76 -5.25 15.20
N GLN A 162 13.64 -4.60 15.49
CA GLN A 162 12.91 -4.78 16.74
C GLN A 162 12.46 -6.24 16.92
N ASN A 163 11.91 -6.87 15.89
CA ASN A 163 11.45 -8.26 15.95
C ASN A 163 12.61 -9.26 16.13
N THR A 164 13.74 -9.03 15.48
CA THR A 164 14.94 -9.87 15.59
C THR A 164 15.51 -9.80 17.01
N ARG A 165 15.63 -8.59 17.58
CA ARG A 165 16.14 -8.38 18.93
C ARG A 165 15.21 -8.95 20.01
N ARG A 166 13.88 -8.86 19.84
CA ARG A 166 12.90 -9.52 20.72
C ARG A 166 13.05 -11.04 20.78
N LYS A 167 13.51 -11.67 19.69
CA LYS A 167 13.81 -13.11 19.66
C LYS A 167 15.14 -13.46 20.34
N GLN A 168 16.08 -12.50 20.46
CA GLN A 168 17.45 -12.74 20.93
C GLN A 168 17.71 -12.41 22.40
N ALA A 169 16.75 -11.84 23.15
CA ALA A 169 16.78 -11.72 24.62
C ALA A 169 18.02 -11.02 25.25
N GLU A 170 18.64 -10.06 24.55
CA GLU A 170 19.63 -9.15 25.15
C GLU A 170 18.99 -7.77 25.42
N ASP A 171 18.87 -7.40 26.70
CA ASP A 171 18.12 -6.22 27.16
C ASP A 171 18.77 -4.87 26.78
N SER A 172 20.09 -4.80 26.57
CA SER A 172 20.81 -3.54 26.37
C SER A 172 20.56 -2.91 24.98
N ASP A 173 20.49 -3.73 23.93
CA ASP A 173 20.30 -3.26 22.54
C ASP A 173 18.81 -3.15 22.16
N SER A 174 17.90 -3.57 23.04
CA SER A 174 16.45 -3.45 22.84
C SER A 174 15.97 -1.99 22.86
N VAL A 175 16.68 -1.12 23.59
CA VAL A 175 16.32 0.28 23.80
C VAL A 175 16.52 1.11 22.53
N GLU A 176 17.61 0.91 21.79
CA GLU A 176 17.96 1.72 20.61
C GLU A 176 17.00 1.51 19.42
N ALA A 177 16.61 0.26 19.14
CA ALA A 177 15.62 -0.03 18.09
C ALA A 177 14.21 0.48 18.44
N SER A 178 13.86 0.50 19.73
CA SER A 178 12.62 1.15 20.18
C SER A 178 12.68 2.65 19.91
N ILE A 179 13.83 3.28 20.15
CA ILE A 179 14.04 4.72 19.93
C ILE A 179 13.84 5.08 18.45
N GLU A 180 14.40 4.33 17.49
CA GLU A 180 14.25 4.63 16.06
C GLU A 180 12.78 4.57 15.59
N LEU A 181 12.05 3.53 16.03
CA LEU A 181 10.63 3.39 15.70
C LEU A 181 9.78 4.49 16.35
N ASP A 182 10.10 4.87 17.59
CA ASP A 182 9.44 5.97 18.28
C ASP A 182 9.72 7.32 17.59
N GLN A 183 10.95 7.55 17.12
CA GLN A 183 11.32 8.72 16.31
C GLN A 183 10.53 8.77 15.00
N PHE A 184 10.39 7.64 14.29
CA PHE A 184 9.54 7.54 13.10
C PHE A 184 8.09 7.93 13.42
N ASN A 185 7.51 7.34 14.47
CA ASN A 185 6.13 7.61 14.86
C ASN A 185 5.91 9.07 15.25
N GLN A 186 6.88 9.68 15.95
CA GLN A 186 6.83 11.09 16.33
C GLN A 186 6.94 12.01 15.10
N ALA A 187 7.86 11.72 14.18
CA ALA A 187 7.99 12.47 12.93
C ALA A 187 6.70 12.38 12.10
N LEU A 188 6.11 11.18 11.98
CA LEU A 188 4.84 10.96 11.30
C LEU A 188 3.68 11.73 11.95
N PHE A 189 3.64 11.77 13.29
CA PHE A 189 2.62 12.52 14.03
C PHE A 189 2.72 14.04 13.76
N ASN A 190 3.93 14.56 13.58
CA ASN A 190 4.18 15.96 13.25
C ASN A 190 3.93 16.30 11.77
N THR A 191 3.94 15.31 10.89
CA THR A 191 3.55 15.48 9.47
C THR A 191 2.08 15.82 9.35
N SER A 192 1.75 16.82 8.52
CA SER A 192 0.37 17.29 8.36
C SER A 192 -0.55 16.19 7.82
N ARG A 193 -1.81 16.19 8.27
CA ARG A 193 -2.83 15.24 7.78
C ARG A 193 -3.10 15.40 6.28
N THR A 194 -3.02 16.63 5.77
CA THR A 194 -3.16 16.92 4.34
C THR A 194 -2.08 16.23 3.53
N PHE A 195 -0.82 16.29 3.98
CA PHE A 195 0.29 15.59 3.30
C PHE A 195 0.08 14.07 3.34
N GLN A 196 -0.21 13.49 4.51
CA GLN A 196 -0.47 12.05 4.65
C GLN A 196 -1.61 11.58 3.72
N TYR A 197 -2.69 12.36 3.64
CA TYR A 197 -3.81 12.07 2.74
C TYR A 197 -3.39 12.13 1.26
N GLN A 198 -2.70 13.20 0.86
CA GLN A 198 -2.20 13.37 -0.51
C GLN A 198 -1.24 12.25 -0.90
N SER A 199 -0.27 11.91 -0.06
CA SER A 199 0.66 10.81 -0.30
C SER A 199 -0.07 9.46 -0.45
N TYR A 200 -1.11 9.22 0.35
CA TYR A 200 -1.92 8.01 0.20
C TYR A 200 -2.73 8.01 -1.10
N GLN A 201 -3.33 9.14 -1.50
CA GLN A 201 -4.02 9.27 -2.80
C GLN A 201 -3.07 9.03 -3.97
N GLN A 202 -1.87 9.62 -3.94
CA GLN A 202 -0.86 9.41 -4.97
C GLN A 202 -0.43 7.94 -5.05
N PHE A 203 -0.28 7.25 -3.91
CA PHE A 203 -0.04 5.81 -3.93
C PHE A 203 -1.21 5.02 -4.55
N GLN A 204 -2.47 5.42 -4.30
CA GLN A 204 -3.61 4.79 -4.99
C GLN A 204 -3.59 5.02 -6.50
N GLU A 205 -3.15 6.20 -6.96
CA GLU A 205 -2.96 6.52 -8.38
C GLU A 205 -1.84 5.68 -9.01
N ILE A 206 -0.74 5.41 -8.29
CA ILE A 206 0.29 4.45 -8.70
C ILE A 206 -0.33 3.07 -8.97
N LEU A 207 -1.22 2.59 -8.10
CA LEU A 207 -1.90 1.31 -8.31
C LEU A 207 -2.83 1.33 -9.53
N GLN A 208 -3.44 2.47 -9.85
CA GLN A 208 -4.25 2.64 -11.07
C GLN A 208 -3.37 2.53 -12.32
N HIS A 209 -2.26 3.27 -12.39
CA HIS A 209 -1.34 3.18 -13.51
C HIS A 209 -0.68 1.80 -13.63
N TRP A 210 -0.39 1.13 -12.52
CA TRP A 210 0.09 -0.25 -12.54
C TRP A 210 -0.93 -1.19 -13.19
N ASN A 211 -2.22 -1.06 -12.86
CA ASN A 211 -3.26 -1.85 -13.52
C ASN A 211 -3.37 -1.55 -15.03
N ILE A 212 -3.18 -0.30 -15.45
CA ILE A 212 -3.15 0.07 -16.87
C ILE A 212 -1.94 -0.57 -17.56
N ILE A 213 -0.75 -0.54 -16.94
CA ILE A 213 0.44 -1.21 -17.47
C ILE A 213 0.16 -2.70 -17.68
N LYS A 214 -0.43 -3.40 -16.70
CA LYS A 214 -0.79 -4.81 -16.85
C LYS A 214 -1.71 -5.05 -18.05
N GLN A 215 -2.76 -4.25 -18.19
CA GLN A 215 -3.70 -4.37 -19.32
C GLN A 215 -3.03 -4.14 -20.68
N VAL A 216 -2.16 -3.12 -20.77
CA VAL A 216 -1.38 -2.85 -22.00
C VAL A 216 -0.45 -4.02 -22.30
N LEU A 217 0.27 -4.53 -21.30
CA LEU A 217 1.20 -5.64 -21.46
C LEU A 217 0.48 -6.95 -21.85
N ASP A 218 -0.65 -7.26 -21.23
CA ASP A 218 -1.48 -8.42 -21.59
C ASP A 218 -1.99 -8.32 -23.03
N ALA A 219 -2.40 -7.12 -23.46
CA ALA A 219 -2.87 -6.90 -24.83
C ALA A 219 -1.75 -6.96 -25.88
N LEU A 220 -0.53 -6.54 -25.54
CA LEU A 220 0.61 -6.49 -26.46
C LEU A 220 1.35 -7.83 -26.61
N MET A 221 1.33 -8.66 -25.57
CA MET A 221 2.08 -9.94 -25.52
C MET A 221 1.19 -11.17 -25.57
N GLU A 222 -0.13 -11.02 -25.39
CA GLU A 222 -1.11 -12.10 -25.41
C GLU A 222 -0.71 -13.31 -24.53
N LEU A 223 -0.33 -14.42 -25.14
CA LEU A 223 0.03 -15.67 -24.45
C LEU A 223 1.45 -15.64 -23.84
N GLU A 224 2.29 -14.70 -24.25
CA GLU A 224 3.67 -14.55 -23.78
C GLU A 224 3.79 -13.59 -22.59
N ALA A 225 2.68 -12.99 -22.14
CA ALA A 225 2.67 -12.08 -21.01
C ALA A 225 3.12 -12.79 -19.70
N PRO A 226 4.05 -12.20 -18.93
CA PRO A 226 4.52 -12.79 -17.69
C PRO A 226 3.47 -12.69 -16.58
N SER A 227 3.61 -13.52 -15.54
CA SER A 227 2.77 -13.40 -14.35
C SER A 227 3.11 -12.15 -13.53
N PHE A 228 2.09 -11.36 -13.21
CA PHE A 228 2.20 -10.17 -12.35
C PHE A 228 1.93 -10.44 -10.86
N ALA A 229 1.66 -11.69 -10.47
CA ALA A 229 1.22 -12.04 -9.12
C ALA A 229 2.22 -11.63 -8.01
N SER A 230 3.53 -11.73 -8.29
CA SER A 230 4.58 -11.37 -7.31
C SER A 230 4.57 -9.87 -6.99
N ILE A 231 4.49 -9.01 -8.01
CA ILE A 231 4.44 -7.57 -7.81
C ILE A 231 3.10 -7.13 -7.23
N ASP A 232 1.98 -7.74 -7.66
CA ASP A 232 0.66 -7.46 -7.08
C ASP A 232 0.65 -7.72 -5.56
N SER A 233 1.19 -8.87 -5.12
CA SER A 233 1.32 -9.17 -3.69
C SER A 233 2.22 -8.16 -2.94
N GLN A 234 3.32 -7.72 -3.55
CA GLN A 234 4.18 -6.70 -2.94
C GLN A 234 3.47 -5.34 -2.81
N LEU A 235 2.74 -4.92 -3.84
CA LEU A 235 1.97 -3.67 -3.84
C LEU A 235 0.80 -3.72 -2.85
N GLU A 236 0.12 -4.85 -2.73
CA GLU A 236 -0.90 -5.08 -1.69
C GLU A 236 -0.32 -4.95 -0.28
N ASN A 237 0.85 -5.55 -0.03
CA ASN A 237 1.54 -5.42 1.26
C ASN A 237 1.93 -3.97 1.56
N ILE A 238 2.46 -3.25 0.57
CA ILE A 238 2.74 -1.81 0.69
C ILE A 238 1.46 -1.04 1.00
N GLN A 239 0.36 -1.32 0.30
CA GLN A 239 -0.93 -0.69 0.53
C GLN A 239 -1.43 -0.91 1.96
N MET A 240 -1.35 -2.14 2.48
CA MET A 240 -1.75 -2.46 3.85
C MET A 240 -0.90 -1.70 4.86
N ASN A 241 0.42 -1.64 4.66
CA ASN A 241 1.32 -0.88 5.52
C ASN A 241 1.01 0.62 5.49
N LEU A 242 0.88 1.23 4.31
CA LEU A 242 0.53 2.65 4.18
C LEU A 242 -0.84 2.96 4.78
N LYS A 243 -1.84 2.10 4.57
CA LYS A 243 -3.17 2.22 5.18
C LYS A 243 -3.08 2.25 6.70
N LYS A 244 -2.25 1.39 7.29
CA LYS A 244 -2.01 1.31 8.75
C LYS A 244 -1.25 2.54 9.27
N ILE A 245 -0.14 2.91 8.61
CA ILE A 245 0.73 4.03 8.99
C ILE A 245 -0.06 5.33 9.00
N TYR A 246 -0.76 5.64 7.90
CA TYR A 246 -1.54 6.86 7.77
C TYR A 246 -2.91 6.82 8.45
N LYS A 247 -3.34 5.64 8.93
CA LYS A 247 -4.68 5.39 9.46
C LYS A 247 -5.76 5.82 8.45
N ALA A 248 -5.63 5.35 7.21
CA ALA A 248 -6.38 5.89 6.08
C ALA A 248 -7.91 5.75 6.20
N GLU A 249 -8.41 4.86 7.07
CA GLU A 249 -9.84 4.76 7.40
C GLU A 249 -10.41 6.05 8.01
N SER A 250 -9.56 6.85 8.66
CA SER A 250 -9.94 8.15 9.23
C SER A 250 -10.08 9.27 8.18
N PHE A 251 -9.55 9.08 6.96
CA PHE A 251 -9.64 10.08 5.90
C PHE A 251 -11.06 10.26 5.35
N GLY A 252 -11.89 9.21 5.38
CA GLY A 252 -13.29 9.28 4.95
C GLY A 252 -14.22 9.96 5.96
N SER A 253 -13.77 10.20 7.19
CA SER A 253 -14.59 10.81 8.25
C SER A 253 -14.43 12.33 8.36
N THR A 254 -13.54 12.94 7.59
CA THR A 254 -13.22 14.38 7.71
C THR A 254 -13.93 15.28 6.70
N THR A 255 -14.78 14.75 5.83
CA THR A 255 -15.47 15.53 4.77
C THR A 255 -16.83 16.13 5.18
N HIS A 256 -17.23 16.05 6.45
CA HIS A 256 -18.50 16.64 6.93
C HIS A 256 -18.37 17.47 8.22
N VAL A 257 -17.42 18.41 8.31
CA VAL A 257 -17.55 19.54 9.26
C VAL A 257 -16.89 20.81 8.69
N ALA A 258 -17.41 21.33 7.58
CA ALA A 258 -17.11 22.70 7.12
C ALA A 258 -18.23 23.23 6.22
N ALA A 259 -19.44 23.30 6.78
CA ALA A 259 -20.50 24.16 6.26
C ALA A 259 -21.38 24.58 7.45
N THR A 260 -20.82 25.43 8.32
CA THR A 260 -21.67 26.26 9.18
C THR A 260 -22.22 27.38 8.33
N GLU A 261 -23.52 27.27 8.10
CA GLU A 261 -24.42 28.21 7.46
C GLU A 261 -24.20 29.65 7.95
N ASP A 262 -23.92 30.54 7.01
CA ASP A 262 -24.14 31.97 7.18
C ASP A 262 -25.58 32.25 6.74
N ASN A 263 -26.45 32.58 7.70
CA ASN A 263 -27.81 33.04 7.44
C ASN A 263 -28.01 34.34 8.25
N PRO A 264 -28.33 35.49 7.61
CA PRO A 264 -28.83 36.64 8.34
C PRO A 264 -30.33 36.52 8.63
N VAL A 265 -30.72 37.19 9.71
CA VAL A 265 -31.91 37.00 10.53
C VAL A 265 -33.14 37.80 10.05
N GLN A 266 -34.33 37.34 10.48
CA GLN A 266 -35.62 38.05 10.74
C GLN A 266 -36.71 37.88 9.65
N ALA A 267 -37.96 37.50 9.91
CA ALA A 267 -38.79 37.62 11.12
C ALA A 267 -39.91 36.53 11.22
N ASN A 268 -40.35 36.27 12.45
CA ASN A 268 -41.51 35.43 12.86
C ASN A 268 -42.76 36.33 13.08
N PRO A 269 -43.95 35.83 13.50
CA PRO A 269 -44.67 34.57 13.20
C PRO A 269 -46.21 34.77 13.03
N VAL A 270 -46.98 33.80 12.49
CA VAL A 270 -48.39 33.56 12.92
C VAL A 270 -48.73 32.06 12.80
N ALA A 271 -49.43 31.58 13.83
CA ALA A 271 -49.81 30.21 14.17
C ALA A 271 -50.75 29.48 13.20
N THR A 272 -50.72 28.13 13.25
CA THR A 272 -51.89 27.29 13.58
C THR A 272 -51.45 25.86 13.93
N ASN A 273 -51.88 25.40 15.11
CA ASN A 273 -51.81 24.02 15.58
C ASN A 273 -52.78 23.14 14.78
N GLU A 274 -52.35 21.95 14.35
CA GLU A 274 -53.21 20.76 14.33
C GLU A 274 -52.43 19.51 14.75
N ASN A 275 -52.85 18.98 15.90
CA ASN A 275 -52.56 17.63 16.39
C ASN A 275 -53.24 16.60 15.49
N LEU A 276 -52.48 15.65 14.94
CA LEU A 276 -53.00 14.35 14.51
C LEU A 276 -52.05 13.24 14.99
N ALA A 277 -52.48 12.60 16.08
CA ALA A 277 -51.88 11.42 16.66
C ALA A 277 -51.84 10.26 15.66
N HIS A 278 -50.67 9.66 15.48
CA HIS A 278 -50.51 8.33 14.89
C HIS A 278 -50.01 7.35 15.96
N PRO A 279 -50.48 6.10 15.94
CA PRO A 279 -50.26 5.15 17.01
C PRO A 279 -48.80 4.65 17.02
N ILE A 280 -48.28 4.49 18.22
CA ILE A 280 -46.94 3.97 18.49
C ILE A 280 -46.93 2.49 18.13
N VAL A 281 -46.35 2.15 16.98
CA VAL A 281 -45.92 0.78 16.69
C VAL A 281 -44.60 0.59 17.41
N GLN A 282 -44.59 -0.27 18.44
CA GLN A 282 -43.37 -0.70 19.12
C GLN A 282 -42.47 -1.43 18.12
N GLN A 283 -41.49 -0.73 17.57
CA GLN A 283 -40.40 -1.35 16.81
C GLN A 283 -39.45 -2.02 17.80
N ALA A 284 -39.17 -3.30 17.56
CA ALA A 284 -38.14 -4.07 18.26
C ALA A 284 -36.80 -3.32 18.17
N GLN A 285 -36.24 -2.98 19.33
CA GLN A 285 -34.98 -2.25 19.41
C GLN A 285 -33.83 -3.18 19.00
N GLY A 286 -33.27 -2.95 17.81
CA GLY A 286 -31.99 -3.52 17.42
C GLY A 286 -30.85 -2.99 18.28
N PHE A 287 -29.71 -3.69 18.28
CA PHE A 287 -28.51 -3.27 18.98
C PHE A 287 -28.03 -1.91 18.43
N GLN A 288 -28.05 -0.86 19.26
CA GLN A 288 -27.56 0.48 18.92
C GLN A 288 -26.49 0.90 19.93
N PRO A 289 -25.20 0.79 19.60
CA PRO A 289 -24.13 1.10 20.56
C PRO A 289 -24.06 2.61 20.84
N GLN A 290 -24.15 2.99 22.11
CA GLN A 290 -23.95 4.38 22.53
C GLN A 290 -22.48 4.65 22.89
N PRO A 291 -21.86 5.76 22.43
CA PRO A 291 -20.42 5.98 22.52
C PRO A 291 -19.86 6.22 23.94
N GLN A 292 -20.68 6.27 24.99
CA GLN A 292 -20.26 6.61 26.35
C GLN A 292 -20.53 5.53 27.41
N SER A 293 -20.99 4.33 27.03
CA SER A 293 -21.46 3.32 27.99
C SER A 293 -21.12 1.89 27.57
N HIS A 294 -19.82 1.54 27.58
CA HIS A 294 -19.35 0.20 27.19
C HIS A 294 -20.02 -0.95 27.98
N LEU A 295 -20.27 -0.77 29.28
CA LEU A 295 -20.96 -1.78 30.09
C LEU A 295 -22.42 -2.00 29.66
N GLN A 296 -23.16 -0.93 29.35
CA GLN A 296 -24.55 -1.02 28.89
C GLN A 296 -24.63 -1.60 27.49
N ASN A 297 -23.71 -1.22 26.60
CA ASN A 297 -23.61 -1.81 25.26
C ASN A 297 -23.31 -3.31 25.34
N ARG A 298 -22.38 -3.72 26.21
CA ARG A 298 -22.09 -5.15 26.43
C ARG A 298 -23.33 -5.92 26.89
N GLU A 299 -24.09 -5.36 27.84
CA GLU A 299 -25.30 -6.00 28.35
C GLU A 299 -26.39 -6.11 27.25
N GLN A 300 -26.57 -5.08 26.44
CA GLN A 300 -27.50 -5.09 25.31
C GLN A 300 -27.10 -6.12 24.24
N ALA A 301 -25.79 -6.20 23.91
CA ALA A 301 -25.28 -7.18 22.96
C ALA A 301 -25.51 -8.63 23.44
N MET A 302 -25.32 -8.89 24.75
CA MET A 302 -25.55 -10.20 25.34
C MET A 302 -27.03 -10.61 25.32
N ARG A 303 -27.96 -9.67 25.49
CA ARG A 303 -29.40 -9.95 25.38
C ARG A 303 -29.79 -10.34 23.95
N VAL A 304 -29.31 -9.61 22.96
CA VAL A 304 -29.56 -9.93 21.54
C VAL A 304 -28.96 -11.30 21.17
N LEU A 305 -27.76 -11.62 21.67
CA LEU A 305 -27.16 -12.95 21.47
C LEU A 305 -27.99 -14.08 22.10
N GLN A 306 -28.59 -13.83 23.27
CA GLN A 306 -29.50 -14.79 23.91
C GLN A 306 -30.76 -15.03 23.06
N ASP A 307 -31.39 -13.97 22.55
CA ASP A 307 -32.58 -14.08 21.69
C ASP A 307 -32.28 -14.88 20.41
N ILE A 308 -31.08 -14.68 19.82
CA ILE A 308 -30.61 -15.43 18.66
C ILE A 308 -30.36 -16.91 19.03
N ALA A 309 -29.72 -17.18 20.17
CA ALA A 309 -29.46 -18.54 20.63
C ALA A 309 -30.78 -19.32 20.88
N ASP A 310 -31.77 -18.68 21.50
CA ASP A 310 -33.08 -19.26 21.78
C ASP A 310 -33.86 -19.56 20.49
N TYR A 311 -33.72 -18.68 19.48
CA TYR A 311 -34.28 -18.91 18.14
C TYR A 311 -33.66 -20.14 17.46
N PHE A 312 -32.32 -20.24 17.44
CA PHE A 312 -31.65 -21.40 16.83
C PHE A 312 -31.87 -22.69 17.62
N GLN A 313 -32.02 -22.63 18.93
CA GLN A 313 -32.38 -23.79 19.74
C GLN A 313 -33.78 -24.32 19.42
N THR A 314 -34.73 -23.42 19.15
CA THR A 314 -36.12 -23.79 18.86
C THR A 314 -36.28 -24.32 17.44
N ASN A 315 -35.59 -23.72 16.47
CA ASN A 315 -35.74 -24.06 15.04
C ASN A 315 -34.72 -25.09 14.55
N GLU A 316 -33.53 -25.14 15.14
CA GLU A 316 -32.42 -26.01 14.72
C GLU A 316 -31.62 -26.58 15.92
N PRO A 317 -32.24 -27.43 16.77
CA PRO A 317 -31.63 -27.90 18.01
C PRO A 317 -30.36 -28.74 17.83
N HIS A 318 -30.13 -29.29 16.64
CA HIS A 318 -28.94 -30.09 16.30
C HIS A 318 -27.94 -29.34 15.42
N SER A 319 -28.16 -28.04 15.17
CA SER A 319 -27.22 -27.21 14.41
C SER A 319 -25.97 -26.92 15.26
N PRO A 320 -24.76 -27.08 14.70
CA PRO A 320 -23.52 -26.65 15.35
C PRO A 320 -23.56 -25.19 15.79
N VAL A 321 -24.29 -24.33 15.06
CA VAL A 321 -24.47 -22.91 15.37
C VAL A 321 -25.20 -22.71 16.70
N SER A 322 -26.27 -23.47 16.96
CA SER A 322 -27.04 -23.42 18.20
C SER A 322 -26.16 -23.78 19.42
N TYR A 323 -25.38 -24.85 19.28
CA TYR A 323 -24.44 -25.29 20.31
C TYR A 323 -23.32 -24.26 20.57
N MET A 324 -22.76 -23.68 19.52
CA MET A 324 -21.67 -22.68 19.62
C MET A 324 -22.14 -21.36 20.24
N LEU A 325 -23.35 -20.90 19.92
CA LEU A 325 -23.93 -19.70 20.51
C LEU A 325 -24.16 -19.87 22.02
N GLN A 326 -24.74 -21.01 22.44
CA GLN A 326 -24.93 -21.33 23.86
C GLN A 326 -23.59 -21.43 24.62
N LYS A 327 -22.58 -22.05 24.01
CA LYS A 327 -21.23 -22.14 24.59
C LYS A 327 -20.58 -20.76 24.75
N THR A 328 -20.74 -19.90 23.76
CA THR A 328 -20.23 -18.51 23.76
C THR A 328 -20.88 -17.67 24.86
N ILE A 329 -22.20 -17.79 25.03
CA ILE A 329 -22.93 -17.09 26.10
C ILE A 329 -22.44 -17.55 27.48
N LYS A 330 -22.27 -18.86 27.66
CA LYS A 330 -21.75 -19.45 28.90
C LYS A 330 -20.33 -18.95 29.22
N TRP A 331 -19.47 -18.83 28.22
CA TRP A 331 -18.11 -18.30 28.39
C TRP A 331 -18.07 -16.81 28.74
N SER A 332 -18.96 -16.00 28.15
CA SER A 332 -19.04 -14.56 28.44
C SER A 332 -19.37 -14.25 29.92
N GLN A 333 -20.03 -15.18 30.60
CA GLN A 333 -20.43 -15.06 32.01
C GLN A 333 -19.38 -15.63 32.99
N MET A 334 -18.34 -16.32 32.49
CA MET A 334 -17.28 -16.92 33.32
C MET A 334 -16.10 -15.96 33.50
N PRO A 335 -15.50 -15.89 34.71
CA PRO A 335 -14.23 -15.21 34.89
C PRO A 335 -13.10 -15.97 34.20
N LEU A 336 -12.13 -15.23 33.64
CA LEU A 336 -11.08 -15.74 32.75
C LEU A 336 -10.33 -16.97 33.30
N HIS A 337 -10.04 -17.00 34.60
CA HIS A 337 -9.32 -18.11 35.25
C HIS A 337 -10.11 -19.42 35.26
N GLU A 338 -11.44 -19.33 35.40
CA GLU A 338 -12.34 -20.49 35.39
C GLU A 338 -12.53 -21.03 33.96
N TRP A 339 -12.63 -20.11 32.98
CA TRP A 339 -12.64 -20.46 31.57
C TRP A 339 -11.34 -21.18 31.14
N LEU A 340 -10.18 -20.63 31.52
CA LEU A 340 -8.87 -21.23 31.20
C LEU A 340 -8.75 -22.65 31.74
N THR A 341 -9.30 -22.93 32.93
CA THR A 341 -9.25 -24.26 33.55
C THR A 341 -10.21 -25.25 32.87
N GLN A 342 -11.32 -24.77 32.29
CA GLN A 342 -12.24 -25.62 31.53
C GLN A 342 -11.75 -25.93 30.11
N VAL A 343 -11.02 -25.00 29.49
CA VAL A 343 -10.53 -25.12 28.11
C VAL A 343 -9.17 -25.80 28.03
N ILE A 344 -8.29 -25.59 29.02
CA ILE A 344 -6.95 -26.19 29.07
C ILE A 344 -7.02 -27.46 29.93
N LYS A 345 -7.39 -28.58 29.31
CA LYS A 345 -7.31 -29.92 29.94
C LYS A 345 -6.17 -30.81 29.42
N ASN A 346 -5.40 -30.35 28.43
CA ASN A 346 -4.26 -31.09 27.89
C ASN A 346 -2.99 -30.24 27.99
N GLU A 347 -1.85 -30.89 28.25
CA GLU A 347 -0.53 -30.30 28.51
C GLU A 347 0.11 -29.54 27.33
N ASN A 348 -0.63 -29.27 26.24
CA ASN A 348 -0.20 -28.40 25.13
C ASN A 348 -1.27 -27.35 24.80
N PRO A 349 -1.21 -26.14 25.38
CA PRO A 349 -2.26 -25.13 25.28
C PRO A 349 -2.32 -24.37 23.93
N LEU A 350 -1.28 -24.42 23.09
CA LEU A 350 -1.20 -23.60 21.89
C LEU A 350 -1.93 -24.20 20.67
N ASP A 351 -1.80 -25.50 20.44
CA ASP A 351 -2.40 -26.17 19.28
C ASP A 351 -3.93 -26.22 19.38
N SER A 352 -4.46 -26.50 20.57
CA SER A 352 -5.92 -26.54 20.81
C SER A 352 -6.59 -25.16 20.74
N ILE A 353 -5.84 -24.08 21.01
CA ILE A 353 -6.35 -22.71 20.82
C ILE A 353 -6.42 -22.35 19.33
N GLN A 354 -5.44 -22.80 18.53
CA GLN A 354 -5.41 -22.54 17.09
C GLN A 354 -6.50 -23.30 16.32
N GLU A 355 -6.74 -24.57 16.69
CA GLU A 355 -7.78 -25.40 16.07
C GLU A 355 -9.20 -24.88 16.39
N LEU A 356 -9.43 -24.42 17.62
CA LEU A 356 -10.74 -23.93 18.07
C LEU A 356 -11.05 -22.49 17.60
N LEU A 357 -10.01 -21.71 17.25
CA LEU A 357 -10.13 -20.39 16.61
C LEU A 357 -10.13 -20.45 15.07
N GLY A 358 -10.03 -21.64 14.47
CA GLY A 358 -10.12 -21.84 13.02
C GLY A 358 -8.89 -21.36 12.23
N VAL A 359 -7.71 -21.31 12.86
CA VAL A 359 -6.47 -20.90 12.20
C VAL A 359 -5.71 -22.16 11.77
N ASN A 360 -5.92 -22.60 10.53
CA ASN A 360 -5.14 -23.70 9.95
C ASN A 360 -3.73 -23.21 9.59
N GLN A 361 -2.70 -23.85 10.15
CA GLN A 361 -1.34 -23.76 9.63
C GLN A 361 -1.21 -24.71 8.43
N ASN A 362 -1.32 -24.18 7.22
CA ASN A 362 -0.82 -24.87 6.04
C ASN A 362 0.71 -24.75 6.02
N ASN A 363 1.39 -25.69 6.69
CA ASN A 363 2.79 -25.99 6.41
C ASN A 363 2.82 -27.05 5.30
N GLU A 364 3.08 -26.64 4.06
CA GLU A 364 3.73 -27.52 3.10
C GLU A 364 5.24 -27.37 3.27
N SER A 365 5.81 -28.33 3.98
CA SER A 365 7.20 -28.71 3.88
C SER A 365 7.32 -29.83 2.84
N SER A 366 7.94 -29.52 1.71
CA SER A 366 8.63 -30.46 0.81
C SER A 366 10.03 -29.90 0.62
N GLU A 367 11.14 -30.61 0.63
CA GLU A 367 11.49 -32.01 0.85
C GLU A 367 13.01 -31.97 1.11
N TRP A 368 13.49 -32.85 1.97
CA TRP A 368 14.81 -33.48 1.83
C TRP A 368 14.56 -34.96 1.57
#